data_AF-A0A2P4YCR9-F1
#
_entry.id   AF-A0A2P4YCR9-F1
#
_cell.length_a   1.000
_cell.length_b   1.000
_cell.length_c   1.000
_cell.angle_alpha   90.00
_cell.angle_beta   90.00
_cell.angle_gamma   90.00
#
_symmetry.space_group_name_H-M   'P 1'
#
loop_
_entity.id
_entity.type
_entity.pdbx_description
1 polymer ?
#
loop_
_entity_poly.entity_id
_entity_poly.type
_entity_poly.pdbx_seq_one_letter_code
_entity_poly.pdbx_strand_id
1 'polypeptide(L)' 'MDRGEFTHSIDAQLESVRKMAGIFGGDALRSLAAATPAKQVEHIEAFDTYERGLIAHVQGLQTPVA' A
#
# COMPACT_ATOMS: atom_id res chain seq x y z
N MET A 1 19.68 8.06 21.21
CA MET A 1 18.82 8.26 20.02
C MET A 1 17.80 9.31 20.37
N ASP A 2 17.64 10.29 19.48
CA ASP A 2 16.79 11.47 19.69
C ASP A 2 15.31 11.10 19.56
N ARG A 3 14.49 11.59 20.48
CA ARG A 3 13.08 11.18 20.64
C ARG A 3 12.18 11.75 19.54
N GLY A 4 12.63 12.78 18.82
CA GLY A 4 11.87 13.46 17.76
C GLY A 4 11.84 12.70 16.43
N GLU A 5 12.90 11.97 16.08
CA GLU A 5 12.97 11.20 14.83
C GLU A 5 12.05 9.97 14.86
N PHE A 6 11.85 9.39 16.04
CA PHE A 6 10.91 8.28 16.25
C PHE A 6 9.45 8.71 16.12
N THR A 7 9.09 9.91 16.59
CA THR A 7 7.71 10.40 16.50
C THR A 7 7.35 10.74 15.06
N HIS A 8 8.26 11.41 14.33
CA HIS A 8 8.06 11.70 12.91
C HIS A 8 7.98 10.44 12.04
N SER A 9 8.76 9.39 12.35
CA SER A 9 8.71 8.10 11.65
C SER A 9 7.43 7.32 11.94
N ILE A 10 6.93 7.33 13.19
CA ILE A 10 5.65 6.70 13.54
C ILE A 10 4.48 7.43 12.86
N ASP A 11 4.50 8.76 12.85
CA ASP A 11 3.48 9.56 12.19
C ASP A 11 3.53 9.39 10.66
N ALA A 12 4.71 9.37 10.04
CA ALA A 12 4.88 9.11 8.61
C ALA A 12 4.48 7.68 8.21
N GLN A 13 4.72 6.69 9.08
CA GLN A 13 4.25 5.32 8.88
C GLN A 13 2.74 5.21 9.04
N LEU A 14 2.13 5.86 10.04
CA LEU A 14 0.68 5.92 10.19
C LEU A 14 0.01 6.64 9.03
N GLU A 15 0.63 7.68 8.50
CA GLU A 15 0.14 8.42 7.34
C GLU A 15 0.23 7.58 6.06
N SER A 16 1.30 6.80 5.89
CA SER A 16 1.43 5.83 4.79
C SER A 16 0.41 4.70 4.88
N VAL A 17 0.15 4.18 6.09
CA VAL A 17 -0.90 3.17 6.33
C VAL A 17 -2.30 3.75 6.06
N ARG A 18 -2.56 4.99 6.47
CA ARG A 18 -3.83 5.68 6.20
C ARG A 18 -4.04 5.95 4.70
N LYS A 19 -2.96 6.29 3.97
CA LYS A 19 -2.99 6.46 2.52
C LYS A 19 -3.27 5.13 1.80
N MET A 20 -2.64 4.05 2.26
CA MET A 20 -2.90 2.69 1.79
C MET A 20 -4.37 2.28 2.07
N ALA A 21 -4.92 2.67 3.22
CA ALA A 21 -6.33 2.46 3.57
C ALA A 21 -7.30 3.20 2.64
N GLY A 22 -6.91 4.38 2.18
CA GLY A 22 -7.68 5.15 1.20
C GLY A 22 -7.67 4.56 -0.21
N ILE A 23 -6.62 3.81 -0.57
CA ILE A 23 -6.47 3.18 -1.90
C ILE A 23 -7.14 1.81 -1.94
N PHE A 24 -6.93 0.97 -0.92
CA PHE A 24 -7.46 -0.39 -0.90
C PHE A 24 -8.85 -0.52 -0.28
N GLY A 25 -9.29 0.51 0.46
CA GLY A 25 -10.54 0.48 1.22
C GLY A 25 -10.37 -0.22 2.57
N GLY A 26 -11.08 0.28 3.59
CA GLY A 26 -10.97 -0.21 4.97
C GLY A 26 -11.25 -1.70 5.14
N ASP A 27 -12.08 -2.28 4.26
CA ASP A 27 -12.38 -3.72 4.27
C ASP A 27 -11.23 -4.58 3.73
N ALA A 28 -10.50 -4.13 2.71
CA ALA A 28 -9.33 -4.84 2.20
C ALA A 28 -8.20 -4.88 3.24
N LEU A 29 -7.99 -3.76 3.95
CA LEU A 29 -7.03 -3.72 5.06
C LEU A 29 -7.49 -4.53 6.28
N ARG A 30 -8.79 -4.59 6.55
CA ARG A 30 -9.34 -5.45 7.62
C ARG A 30 -9.16 -6.93 7.28
N SER A 31 -9.34 -7.33 6.02
CA SER A 31 -9.02 -8.67 5.53
C SER A 31 -7.53 -8.98 5.64
N LEU A 32 -6.64 -8.01 5.36
CA LEU A 32 -5.20 -8.16 5.52
C LEU A 32 -4.79 -8.28 7.00
N ALA A 33 -5.40 -7.51 7.90
CA ALA A 33 -5.13 -7.54 9.33
C ALA A 33 -5.66 -8.82 10.03
N ALA A 34 -6.69 -9.45 9.46
CA ALA A 34 -7.25 -10.70 9.96
C ALA A 34 -6.52 -11.96 9.44
N ALA A 35 -5.65 -11.81 8.43
CA ALA A 35 -4.91 -12.91 7.84
C ALA A 35 -3.71 -13.32 8.72
N THR A 36 -3.45 -14.63 8.80
CA THR A 36 -2.26 -15.14 9.49
C THR A 36 -0.98 -14.63 8.81
N PRO A 37 0.17 -14.49 9.51
CA PRO A 37 1.37 -13.86 8.95
C PRO A 37 1.83 -14.45 7.60
N ALA A 38 1.70 -15.77 7.41
CA ALA A 38 2.02 -16.44 6.14
C ALA A 38 1.07 -16.05 4.99
N LYS A 39 -0.22 -15.86 5.29
CA LYS A 39 -1.24 -15.40 4.31
C LYS A 39 -1.19 -13.88 4.10
N GLN A 40 -0.66 -13.14 5.08
CA GLN A 40 -0.42 -11.70 4.97
C GLN A 40 0.65 -11.38 3.94
N VAL A 41 1.77 -12.12 3.95
CA VAL A 41 2.83 -11.98 2.94
C VAL A 41 2.25 -12.23 1.54
N GLU A 42 1.48 -13.32 1.38
CA GLU A 42 0.83 -13.66 0.11
C GLU A 42 -0.15 -12.57 -0.36
N HIS A 43 -0.93 -11.97 0.55
CA HIS A 43 -1.81 -10.85 0.21
C HIS A 43 -1.04 -9.56 -0.13
N ILE A 44 0.06 -9.27 0.56
CA ILE A 44 0.92 -8.10 0.25
C ILE A 44 1.54 -8.26 -1.14
N GLU A 45 2.02 -9.45 -1.49
CA GLU A 45 2.57 -9.75 -2.82
C GLU A 45 1.48 -9.70 -3.92
N ALA A 46 0.28 -10.18 -3.63
CA ALA A 46 -0.87 -10.05 -4.53
C ALA A 46 -1.22 -8.57 -4.77
N PHE A 47 -1.14 -7.74 -3.73
CA PHE A 47 -1.34 -6.29 -3.83
C PHE A 47 -0.22 -5.58 -4.61
N ASP A 48 1.05 -5.91 -4.39
CA ASP A 48 2.19 -5.38 -5.17
C ASP A 48 2.04 -5.72 -6.66
N THR A 49 1.63 -6.95 -6.98
CA THR A 49 1.40 -7.37 -8.36
C THR A 49 0.25 -6.59 -9.01
N TYR A 50 -0.86 -6.41 -8.29
CA TYR A 50 -2.00 -5.63 -8.78
C TYR A 50 -1.62 -4.16 -8.99
N GLU A 51 -0.89 -3.55 -8.05
CA GLU A 51 -0.42 -2.16 -8.16
C GLU A 51 0.50 -1.98 -9.38
N ARG A 52 1.47 -2.86 -9.59
CA ARG A 52 2.35 -2.82 -10.77
C ARG A 52 1.57 -2.98 -12.07
N GLY A 53 0.58 -3.87 -12.11
CA GLY A 53 -0.30 -4.04 -13.27
C GLY A 53 -1.12 -2.78 -13.55
N LEU A 54 -1.65 -2.14 -12.50
CA LEU A 54 -2.40 -0.90 -12.60
C LEU A 54 -1.52 0.26 -13.09
N ILE A 55 -0.30 0.39 -12.56
CA ILE A 55 0.68 1.39 -13.00
C ILE A 55 1.03 1.18 -14.48
N ALA A 56 1.33 -0.05 -14.90
CA ALA A 56 1.64 -0.35 -16.29
C ALA A 56 0.45 -0.05 -17.22
N HIS A 57 -0.78 -0.35 -16.78
CA HIS A 57 -1.98 -0.04 -17.53
C HIS A 57 -2.18 1.47 -17.69
N VAL A 58 -2.06 2.24 -16.60
CA VAL A 58 -2.16 3.70 -16.61
C VAL A 58 -1.06 4.33 -17.45
N GLN A 59 0.18 3.83 -17.38
CA GLN A 59 1.29 4.29 -18.21
C GLN A 59 1.06 4.01 -19.70
N GLY A 60 0.51 2.85 -20.04
CA GLY A 60 0.12 2.51 -21.42
C GLY A 60 -1.06 3.34 -21.95
N LEU A 61 -1.88 3.90 -21.06
CA LEU A 61 -2.94 4.86 -21.41
C LEU A 61 -2.42 6.30 -21.50
N GLN A 62 -1.30 6.63 -20.85
CA GLN A 62 -0.70 7.96 -20.85
C GLN A 62 0.29 8.22 -22.00
N THR A 63 0.62 7.23 -22.83
CA THR A 63 1.35 7.49 -24.08
C THR A 63 0.49 8.35 -25.00
N PRO A 64 0.91 9.59 -25.35
CA PRO A 64 0.13 10.46 -26.22
C PRO A 64 -0.02 9.81 -27.60
N VAL A 65 -1.23 9.83 -28.14
CA VAL A 65 -1.42 9.69 -29.59
C VAL A 65 -0.78 10.93 -30.24
N ALA A 66 0.02 10.69 -31.29
CA ALA A 66 0.77 11.71 -32.03
C ALA A 66 -0.11 12.84 -32.57
#